data_AF-A0AAX2CEG7-F1
#
_entry.id   AF-A0AAX2CEG7-F1
#
_cell.length_a   1.000
_cell.length_b   1.000
_cell.length_c   1.000
_cell.angle_alpha   90.00
_cell.angle_beta   90.00
_cell.angle_gamma   90.00
#
_symmetry.space_group_name_H-M   'P 1'
#
loop_
_entity.id
_entity.type
_entity.pdbx_description
1 polymer ?
#
loop_
_entity_poly.entity_id
_entity_poly.type
_entity_poly.pdbx_seq_one_letter_code
_entity_poly.pdbx_strand_id
1 'polypeptide(L)' 'MSQPQENLRKNADEISKWLNEGKSGRTVFDVEHTYGIGKGVLEDKKQVLYNLNKSRVVLIKDNSSELGFRILTSFPLP' A
#
# COMPACT_ATOMS: atom_id res chain seq x y z
N MET A 1 3.76 15.76 -7.91
CA MET A 1 3.82 14.97 -6.65
C MET A 1 3.73 13.50 -7.02
N SER A 2 4.47 12.63 -6.33
CA SER A 2 4.45 11.19 -6.65
C SER A 2 3.26 10.51 -5.96
N GLN A 3 2.57 9.59 -6.65
CA GLN A 3 1.37 8.89 -6.15
C GLN A 3 1.51 8.24 -4.76
N PRO A 4 2.68 7.68 -4.37
CA PRO A 4 2.84 7.14 -3.02
C PRO A 4 2.55 8.17 -1.93
N GLN A 5 2.89 9.45 -2.16
CA GLN A 5 2.70 10.53 -1.18
C GLN A 5 1.22 10.88 -1.00
N GLU A 6 0.43 10.89 -2.07
CA GLU A 6 -1.00 11.20 -2.00
C GLU A 6 -1.78 10.10 -1.26
N ASN A 7 -1.35 8.86 -1.45
CA ASN A 7 -1.96 7.70 -0.81
C ASN A 7 -1.63 7.61 0.68
N LEU A 8 -0.39 7.93 1.05
CA LEU A 8 -0.02 8.10 2.46
C LEU A 8 -0.85 9.20 3.13
N ARG A 9 -1.14 10.31 2.42
CA ARG A 9 -1.97 11.38 2.95
C ARG A 9 -3.42 10.94 3.22
N LYS A 10 -4.02 10.17 2.31
CA LYS A 10 -5.39 9.65 2.49
C LYS A 10 -5.53 8.66 3.64
N ASN A 11 -4.46 7.94 3.97
CA ASN A 11 -4.43 6.94 5.03
C ASN A 11 -3.69 7.45 6.29
N ALA A 12 -3.40 8.74 6.38
CA ALA A 12 -2.53 9.30 7.41
C ALA A 12 -3.07 9.06 8.83
N ASP A 13 -4.38 9.20 9.03
CA ASP A 13 -5.03 9.02 10.33
C ASP A 13 -4.94 7.56 10.81
N GLU A 14 -5.18 6.60 9.91
CA GLU A 14 -5.08 5.18 10.21
C GLU A 14 -3.63 4.75 10.47
N ILE A 15 -2.68 5.29 9.69
CA ILE A 15 -1.25 5.04 9.89
C ILE A 15 -0.80 5.60 11.24
N SER A 16 -1.20 6.84 11.57
CA SER A 16 -0.90 7.47 12.86
C SER A 16 -1.46 6.66 14.02
N LYS A 17 -2.73 6.21 13.91
CA LYS A 17 -3.33 5.33 14.91
C LYS A 17 -2.55 4.01 15.07
N TRP A 18 -2.17 3.37 13.97
CA TRP A 18 -1.37 2.14 14.02
C TRP A 18 0.03 2.34 14.62
N LEU A 19 0.70 3.46 14.32
CA LEU A 19 1.99 3.80 14.92
C LEU A 19 1.89 3.87 16.44
N ASN A 20 0.86 4.54 16.95
CA ASN A 20 0.67 4.82 18.38
C ASN A 20 0.06 3.64 19.16
N GLU A 21 -0.90 2.91 18.59
CA GLU A 21 -1.72 1.92 19.30
C GLU A 21 -1.48 0.48 18.83
N GLY A 22 -0.89 0.30 17.64
CA GLY A 22 -0.79 -1.00 16.99
C GLY A 22 0.23 -1.93 17.65
N LYS A 23 -0.23 -3.10 18.11
CA LYS A 23 0.62 -4.19 18.63
C LYS A 23 1.36 -4.96 17.52
N SER A 24 0.87 -4.89 16.28
CA SER A 24 1.47 -5.54 15.11
C SER A 24 2.63 -4.71 14.54
N GLY A 25 3.76 -5.36 14.23
CA GLY A 25 4.90 -4.74 13.57
C GLY A 25 4.64 -4.30 12.12
N ARG A 26 3.54 -4.74 11.51
CA ARG A 26 3.15 -4.39 10.13
C ARG A 26 1.70 -3.91 10.04
N THR A 27 1.42 -3.04 9.09
CA THR A 27 0.06 -2.68 8.67
C THR A 27 -0.06 -2.74 7.15
N VAL A 28 -1.28 -2.95 6.68
CA VAL A 28 -1.62 -3.10 5.26
C VAL A 28 -2.78 -2.18 4.95
N PHE A 29 -2.66 -1.42 3.87
CA PHE A 29 -3.78 -0.66 3.33
C PHE A 29 -3.87 -0.82 1.83
N ASP A 30 -5.11 -0.74 1.36
CA ASP A 30 -5.44 -0.79 -0.05
C ASP A 30 -5.64 0.62 -0.56
N VAL A 31 -5.17 0.88 -1.78
CA VAL A 31 -5.28 2.19 -2.42
C VAL A 31 -5.91 2.05 -3.79
N GLU A 32 -6.89 2.88 -4.06
CA GLU A 32 -7.55 3.00 -5.36
C GLU A 32 -6.98 4.18 -6.16
N HIS A 33 -6.76 3.95 -7.46
CA HIS A 33 -6.15 4.88 -8.40
C HIS A 33 -7.12 5.14 -9.55
N THR A 34 -7.07 6.34 -10.12
CA THR A 34 -7.96 6.74 -11.22
C THR A 34 -7.52 6.22 -12.60
N TYR A 35 -6.38 5.53 -12.68
CA TYR A 35 -5.81 4.96 -13.89
C TYR A 35 -5.13 3.62 -13.61
N GLY A 36 -4.88 2.86 -14.68
CA GLY A 36 -4.18 1.58 -14.59
C GLY A 36 -2.73 1.76 -14.12
N ILE A 37 -2.39 1.09 -13.03
CA ILE A 37 -1.06 1.12 -12.40
C ILE A 37 -0.24 -0.15 -12.68
N GLY A 38 -0.84 -1.17 -13.30
CA GLY A 38 -0.11 -2.38 -13.63
C GLY A 38 -0.96 -3.54 -14.13
N LYS A 39 -0.37 -4.72 -14.00
CA LYS A 39 -0.94 -6.00 -14.43
C LYS A 39 -0.73 -7.07 -13.37
N GLY A 40 -1.55 -8.11 -13.39
CA GLY A 40 -1.47 -9.25 -12.48
C GLY A 40 -1.88 -10.55 -13.17
N VAL A 41 -1.61 -11.67 -12.51
CA VAL A 41 -2.07 -13.00 -12.91
C VAL A 41 -2.70 -13.68 -11.70
N LEU A 42 -3.71 -14.51 -11.94
CA LEU A 42 -4.32 -15.32 -10.89
C LEU A 42 -3.91 -16.78 -11.12
N GLU A 43 -3.69 -17.53 -10.03
CA GLU A 43 -3.21 -18.92 -10.10
C GLU A 43 -4.13 -19.82 -10.96
N ASP A 44 -5.44 -19.61 -10.84
CA ASP A 44 -6.48 -20.34 -11.58
C ASP A 44 -6.72 -19.81 -13.01
N LYS A 45 -6.15 -18.66 -13.37
CA LYS A 45 -6.35 -18.03 -14.68
C LYS A 45 -5.03 -17.76 -15.39
N LYS A 46 -4.84 -18.43 -16.53
CA LYS A 46 -3.70 -18.20 -17.43
C LYS A 46 -3.71 -16.84 -18.15
N GLN A 47 -4.74 -16.02 -17.95
CA GLN A 47 -4.87 -14.71 -18.57
C GLN A 47 -4.24 -13.64 -17.69
N VAL A 48 -3.46 -12.76 -18.31
CA VAL A 48 -2.93 -11.56 -17.66
C VAL A 48 -4.05 -10.53 -17.53
N LEU A 49 -4.29 -10.08 -16.31
CA LEU A 49 -5.17 -8.96 -16.01
C LEU A 49 -4.38 -7.66 -16.20
N TYR A 50 -4.83 -6.79 -17.09
CA TYR A 50 -4.20 -5.50 -17.37
C TYR A 50 -5.00 -4.35 -16.75
N ASN A 51 -4.37 -3.17 -16.66
CA ASN A 51 -5.00 -1.93 -16.19
C ASN A 51 -5.57 -2.04 -14.77
N LEU A 52 -4.91 -2.82 -13.91
CA LEU A 52 -5.28 -2.89 -12.49
C LEU A 52 -5.14 -1.50 -11.90
N ASN A 53 -6.17 -1.03 -11.19
CA ASN A 53 -6.27 0.34 -10.67
C ASN A 53 -6.28 0.37 -9.13
N LYS A 54 -6.07 -0.77 -8.48
CA LYS A 54 -5.96 -0.88 -7.04
C LYS A 54 -4.58 -1.42 -6.67
N SER A 55 -3.99 -0.96 -5.57
CA SER A 55 -2.74 -1.49 -5.04
C SER A 55 -2.84 -1.79 -3.56
N ARG A 56 -2.04 -2.76 -3.10
CA ARG A 56 -1.80 -3.01 -1.70
C ARG A 56 -0.44 -2.47 -1.30
N VAL A 57 -0.40 -1.70 -0.22
CA VAL A 57 0.84 -1.22 0.39
C VAL A 57 1.00 -1.86 1.76
N VAL A 58 2.19 -2.38 2.03
CA VAL A 58 2.55 -2.96 3.32
C VAL A 58 3.60 -2.07 3.98
N LEU A 59 3.31 -1.60 5.19
CA LEU A 59 4.26 -0.85 6.01
C LEU A 59 4.79 -1.70 7.15
N ILE A 60 5.99 -1.34 7.60
CA ILE A 60 6.62 -1.86 8.81
C ILE A 60 7.07 -0.68 9.68
N LYS A 61 6.93 -0.81 11.01
CA LYS A 61 7.42 0.23 11.94
C LYS A 61 8.92 0.37 11.79
N ASP A 62 9.40 1.60 11.77
CA ASP A 62 10.80 1.93 11.62
C ASP A 62 11.10 3.23 12.35
N ASN A 63 11.60 3.10 13.58
CA ASN A 63 11.91 4.25 14.43
C ASN A 63 13.13 5.06 13.93
N SER A 64 13.88 4.54 12.95
CA SER A 64 14.96 5.28 12.31
C SER A 64 14.48 6.19 11.17
N SER A 65 13.24 5.99 10.71
CA SER A 65 12.59 6.83 9.70
C SER A 65 11.90 8.02 10.36
N GLU A 66 11.99 9.20 9.75
CA GLU A 66 11.28 10.41 10.21
C GLU A 66 9.76 10.22 10.31
N LEU A 67 9.20 9.31 9.50
CA LEU A 67 7.78 8.98 9.49
C LEU A 67 7.38 7.92 10.51
N GLY A 68 8.34 7.31 11.22
CA GLY A 68 8.11 6.19 12.14
C GLY A 68 7.79 4.85 11.45
N PHE A 69 7.81 4.81 10.12
CA PHE A 69 7.64 3.62 9.30
C PHE A 69 8.41 3.71 7.99
N ARG A 70 8.51 2.56 7.32
CA ARG A 70 8.90 2.47 5.91
C ARG A 70 7.98 1.53 5.15
N ILE A 71 7.94 1.71 3.82
CA ILE A 71 7.25 0.80 2.92
C ILE A 71 8.08 -0.50 2.83
N LEU A 72 7.46 -1.62 3.15
CA LEU A 72 8.06 -2.94 2.98
C LEU A 72 7.89 -3.44 1.54
N THR A 73 6.69 -3.30 0.99
CA THR A 73 6.37 -3.66 -0.40
C THR A 73 5.08 -2.96 -0.86
N SER A 74 4.90 -2.86 -2.18
CA SER A 74 3.67 -2.40 -2.82
C SER A 74 3.45 -3.15 -4.13
N PHE A 75 2.22 -3.58 -4.39
CA PHE A 75 1.88 -4.31 -5.62
C PHE A 75 0.42 -4.08 -6.05
N PRO A 76 0.12 -4.16 -7.36
CA PRO A 76 -1.25 -4.09 -7.86
C PRO A 76 -2.13 -5.24 -7.34
N LEU A 77 -3.41 -4.95 -7.12
CA LEU A 77 -4.44 -5.92 -6.78
C LEU A 77 -5.37 -6.17 -7.98
N PRO A 78 -5.71 -7.44 -8.27
CA PRO A 78 -6.78 -7.83 -9.18
C PRO A 78 -8.16 -7.30 -8.78
#